data_AF-A0A850CEC0-F1
#
_entry.id   AF-A0A850CEC0-F1
#
_cell.length_a   1.000
_cell.length_b   1.000
_cell.length_c   1.000
_cell.angle_alpha   90.00
_cell.angle_beta   90.00
_cell.angle_gamma   90.00
#
_symmetry.space_group_name_H-M   'P 1'
#
loop_
_entity.id
_entity.type
_entity.pdbx_description
1 polymer ?
#
loop_
_entity_poly.entity_id
_entity_poly.type
_entity_poly.pdbx_seq_one_letter_code
_entity_poly.pdbx_strand_id
1 'polypeptide(L)'
;MRTLRLAGVAAVGLLVLGACGSQQGAALFVGDERVPESTIDGYVTTIADFREEQGEDLSVFDYSGDREQVVVYVLYSELGHAIGLDPVDGAGADELETIALEAEQYFQALVAESEPRPLTEDEVARIAEAAQTDANVAGYSQEDLELLAGFTDDLAAYVEEYDISVNPRYGDFDLSPLPSVFPVEVPQR
;
A
#
# COMPACT_ATOMS: atom_id res chain seq x y z
N MET A 1 -66.51 23.81 12.08
CA MET A 1 -65.72 22.85 12.87
C MET A 1 -64.42 22.63 12.08
N ARG A 2 -63.28 23.24 12.47
CA ARG A 2 -62.22 22.64 13.34
C ARG A 2 -61.91 21.21 12.84
N THR A 3 -60.74 20.89 12.28
CA THR A 3 -59.37 21.24 12.67
C THR A 3 -58.38 20.87 11.55
N LEU A 4 -57.46 21.76 11.19
CA LEU A 4 -56.17 21.38 10.59
C LEU A 4 -55.39 20.56 11.63
N ARG A 5 -54.83 19.42 11.23
CA ARG A 5 -53.80 18.72 12.01
C ARG A 5 -52.47 18.86 11.29
N LEU A 6 -51.51 19.37 12.06
CA LEU A 6 -50.12 19.59 11.74
C LEU A 6 -49.35 18.28 11.54
N ALA A 7 -48.35 18.38 10.65
CA ALA A 7 -46.97 17.91 10.76
C ALA A 7 -46.69 16.53 11.37
N GLY A 8 -46.13 15.67 10.52
CA GLY A 8 -45.30 14.53 10.92
C GLY A 8 -44.19 14.36 9.90
N VAL A 9 -43.24 15.31 9.85
CA VAL A 9 -41.96 15.08 9.16
C VAL A 9 -41.21 14.10 10.04
N ALA A 10 -41.16 12.84 9.63
CA ALA A 10 -40.21 11.89 10.18
C ALA A 10 -38.81 12.35 9.74
N ALA A 11 -38.16 13.15 10.59
CA ALA A 11 -36.74 13.37 10.49
C ALA A 11 -36.07 12.02 10.74
N VAL A 12 -35.68 11.34 9.66
CA VAL A 12 -34.71 10.24 9.73
C VAL A 12 -33.41 10.91 10.13
N GLY A 13 -33.16 10.97 11.43
CA GLY A 13 -31.85 11.26 11.98
C GLY A 13 -30.93 10.14 11.54
N LEU A 14 -30.21 10.34 10.44
CA LEU A 14 -28.95 9.66 10.18
C LEU A 14 -28.02 10.07 11.32
N LEU A 15 -28.05 9.27 12.38
CA LEU A 15 -26.99 9.24 13.37
C LEU A 15 -25.73 8.82 12.60
N VAL A 16 -24.93 9.79 12.20
CA VAL A 16 -23.49 9.60 12.00
C VAL A 16 -22.95 9.23 13.38
N LEU A 17 -23.08 7.95 13.72
CA LEU A 17 -22.40 7.35 14.86
C LEU A 17 -20.91 7.53 14.56
N GLY A 18 -20.24 8.32 15.39
CA GLY A 18 -18.89 8.79 15.15
C GLY A 18 -17.92 7.67 14.83
N ALA A 19 -17.36 7.72 13.64
CA ALA A 19 -16.01 7.23 13.37
C ALA A 19 -14.98 8.21 13.96
N CYS A 20 -15.06 8.45 15.27
CA CYS A 20 -13.86 8.70 16.07
C CYS A 20 -13.47 7.36 16.68
N GLY A 21 -13.43 6.31 15.85
CA GLY A 21 -12.88 5.02 16.22
C GLY A 21 -11.38 5.22 16.37
N SER A 22 -10.85 4.95 17.55
CA SER A 22 -9.43 5.04 17.82
C SER A 22 -8.64 4.29 16.75
N GLN A 23 -7.80 5.01 15.99
CA GLN A 23 -6.80 4.46 15.05
C GLN A 23 -5.79 3.51 15.72
N GLN A 24 -5.84 3.39 17.05
CA GLN A 24 -4.97 2.55 17.85
C GLN A 24 -5.02 1.08 17.38
N GLY A 25 -3.85 0.50 17.14
CA GLY A 25 -3.70 -0.90 16.73
C GLY A 25 -3.98 -1.16 15.25
N ALA A 26 -4.06 -0.14 14.39
CA ALA A 26 -4.10 -0.30 12.94
C ALA A 26 -2.67 -0.24 12.38
N ALA A 27 -2.37 -1.13 11.44
CA ALA A 27 -1.12 -1.10 10.70
C ALA A 27 -1.19 -0.19 9.48
N LEU A 28 -2.26 -0.32 8.71
CA LEU A 28 -2.55 0.47 7.53
C LEU A 28 -4.05 0.48 7.25
N PHE A 29 -4.46 1.42 6.40
CA PHE A 29 -5.81 1.53 5.86
C PHE A 29 -5.74 1.53 4.34
N VAL A 30 -6.65 0.81 3.69
CA VAL A 30 -6.89 0.84 2.24
C VAL A 30 -8.39 0.80 2.00
N GLY A 31 -8.94 1.92 1.55
CA GLY A 31 -10.38 2.15 1.43
C GLY A 31 -11.08 2.01 2.78
N ASP A 32 -12.09 1.15 2.81
CA ASP A 32 -12.82 0.80 4.03
C ASP A 32 -12.09 -0.26 4.89
N GLU A 33 -11.02 -0.87 4.38
CA GLU A 33 -10.30 -1.94 5.06
C GLU A 33 -9.31 -1.39 6.10
N ARG A 34 -9.30 -2.02 7.28
CA ARG A 34 -8.42 -1.67 8.39
C ARG A 34 -7.63 -2.90 8.80
N VAL A 35 -6.40 -2.94 8.33
CA VAL A 35 -5.44 -3.98 8.72
C VAL A 35 -4.94 -3.70 10.14
N PRO A 36 -5.03 -4.66 11.08
CA PRO A 36 -4.53 -4.47 12.44
C PRO A 36 -3.00 -4.71 12.53
N GLU A 37 -2.35 -4.09 13.51
CA GLU A 37 -0.91 -4.30 13.81
C GLU A 37 -0.56 -5.78 14.02
N SER A 38 -1.49 -6.54 14.62
CA SER A 38 -1.35 -7.98 14.86
C SER A 38 -1.24 -8.82 13.59
N THR A 39 -1.77 -8.35 12.45
CA THR A 39 -1.61 -9.03 11.16
C THR A 39 -0.16 -8.96 10.72
N ILE A 40 0.44 -7.76 10.74
CA ILE A 40 1.85 -7.57 10.39
C ILE A 40 2.76 -8.32 11.39
N ASP A 41 2.48 -8.21 12.69
CA ASP A 41 3.26 -8.91 13.71
C ASP A 41 3.15 -10.44 13.58
N GLY A 42 2.00 -10.97 13.12
CA GLY A 42 1.80 -12.39 12.83
C GLY A 42 2.68 -12.85 11.66
N TYR A 43 2.68 -12.13 10.55
CA TYR A 43 3.53 -12.45 9.40
C TYR A 43 5.03 -12.36 9.72
N VAL A 44 5.46 -11.36 10.48
CA VAL A 44 6.86 -11.26 10.93
C VAL A 44 7.22 -12.42 11.85
N THR A 45 6.27 -12.91 12.65
CA THR A 45 6.46 -14.13 13.45
C THR A 45 6.66 -15.36 12.56
N THR A 46 5.90 -15.52 11.48
CA THR A 46 6.11 -16.59 10.49
C THR A 46 7.51 -16.54 9.89
N ILE A 47 8.04 -15.35 9.58
CA ILE A 47 9.43 -15.17 9.10
C ILE A 47 10.43 -15.61 10.18
N ALA A 48 10.21 -15.19 11.44
CA ALA A 48 11.08 -15.55 12.55
C ALA A 48 11.12 -17.07 12.78
N ASP A 49 9.95 -17.72 12.77
CA ASP A 49 9.81 -19.17 12.93
C ASP A 49 10.56 -19.91 11.80
N PHE A 50 10.39 -19.48 10.55
CA PHE A 50 11.12 -20.04 9.41
C PHE A 50 12.65 -19.91 9.59
N ARG A 51 13.14 -18.75 10.03
CA ARG A 51 14.58 -18.54 10.29
C ARG A 51 15.10 -19.40 11.43
N GLU A 52 14.32 -19.55 12.50
CA GLU A 52 14.67 -20.45 13.62
C GLU A 52 14.80 -21.90 13.13
N GLU A 53 13.88 -22.36 12.28
CA GLU A 53 13.91 -23.69 11.68
C GLU A 53 15.15 -23.91 10.78
N GLN A 54 15.65 -22.85 10.14
CA GLN A 54 16.92 -22.88 9.39
C GLN A 54 18.18 -22.82 10.30
N GLY A 55 17.99 -22.67 11.61
CA GLY A 55 19.07 -22.61 12.60
C GLY A 55 19.73 -21.25 12.73
N GLU A 56 19.06 -20.16 12.33
CA GLU A 56 19.55 -18.79 12.52
C GLU A 56 19.46 -18.35 14.00
N ASP A 57 20.39 -17.50 14.44
CA ASP A 57 20.35 -16.89 15.78
C ASP A 57 19.48 -15.63 15.76
N LEU A 58 18.26 -15.75 16.26
CA LEU A 58 17.29 -14.66 16.25
C LEU A 58 17.62 -13.52 17.22
N SER A 59 18.52 -13.74 18.20
CA SER A 59 18.80 -12.76 19.26
C SER A 59 19.50 -11.49 18.78
N VAL A 60 20.08 -11.54 17.58
CA VAL A 60 20.78 -10.44 16.91
C VAL A 60 20.02 -9.90 15.71
N PHE A 61 18.85 -10.44 15.39
CA PHE A 61 18.13 -10.13 14.17
C PHE A 61 17.31 -8.83 14.30
N ASP A 62 17.45 -7.94 13.32
CA ASP A 62 16.62 -6.75 13.18
C ASP A 62 15.54 -6.99 12.12
N TYR A 63 14.29 -7.11 12.59
CA TYR A 63 13.10 -7.34 11.76
C TYR A 63 12.49 -6.03 11.22
N SER A 64 13.20 -4.90 11.28
CA SER A 64 12.70 -3.63 10.72
C SER A 64 12.40 -3.76 9.22
N GLY A 65 13.32 -4.31 8.43
CA GLY A 65 13.13 -4.56 7.00
C GLY A 65 12.03 -5.59 6.70
N ASP A 66 11.93 -6.67 7.50
CA ASP A 66 10.86 -7.66 7.33
C ASP A 66 9.47 -7.03 7.59
N ARG A 67 9.36 -6.14 8.59
CA ARG A 67 8.12 -5.41 8.87
C ARG A 67 7.72 -4.51 7.71
N GLU A 68 8.66 -3.73 7.19
CA GLU A 68 8.42 -2.84 6.05
C GLU A 68 7.94 -3.64 4.83
N GLN A 69 8.64 -4.73 4.50
CA GLN A 69 8.27 -5.61 3.39
C GLN A 69 6.88 -6.23 3.54
N VAL A 70 6.52 -6.68 4.75
CA VAL A 70 5.19 -7.22 5.03
C VAL A 70 4.11 -6.14 4.87
N VAL A 71 4.37 -4.91 5.31
CA VAL A 71 3.45 -3.79 5.08
C VAL A 71 3.25 -3.54 3.59
N VAL A 72 4.31 -3.60 2.77
CA VAL A 72 4.19 -3.50 1.30
C VAL A 72 3.33 -4.63 0.74
N TYR A 73 3.54 -5.88 1.16
CA TYR A 73 2.74 -7.01 0.68
C TYR A 73 1.26 -6.86 1.01
N VAL A 74 0.96 -6.55 2.26
CA VAL A 74 -0.43 -6.36 2.68
C VAL A 74 -1.04 -5.18 1.93
N LEU A 75 -0.32 -4.08 1.77
CA LEU A 75 -0.85 -2.91 1.06
C LEU A 75 -1.21 -3.24 -0.40
N TYR A 76 -0.33 -3.90 -1.16
CA TYR A 76 -0.64 -4.25 -2.55
C TYR A 76 -1.73 -5.31 -2.66
N SER A 77 -1.77 -6.29 -1.76
CA SER A 77 -2.87 -7.26 -1.69
C SER A 77 -4.22 -6.55 -1.46
N GLU A 78 -4.31 -5.72 -0.43
CA GLU A 78 -5.55 -5.00 -0.10
C GLU A 78 -5.95 -4.00 -1.19
N LEU A 79 -4.98 -3.30 -1.81
CA LEU A 79 -5.27 -2.41 -2.94
C LEU A 79 -5.84 -3.19 -4.12
N GLY A 80 -5.23 -4.32 -4.50
CA GLY A 80 -5.72 -5.16 -5.58
C GLY A 80 -7.14 -5.70 -5.31
N HIS A 81 -7.45 -6.07 -4.07
CA HIS A 81 -8.81 -6.41 -3.67
C HIS A 81 -9.77 -5.23 -3.77
N ALA A 82 -9.36 -4.04 -3.33
CA ALA A 82 -10.18 -2.84 -3.34
C ALA A 82 -10.54 -2.39 -4.76
N ILE A 83 -9.60 -2.50 -5.71
CA ILE A 83 -9.84 -2.20 -7.14
C ILE A 83 -10.51 -3.36 -7.90
N GLY A 84 -10.65 -4.53 -7.27
CA GLY A 84 -11.38 -5.67 -7.82
C GLY A 84 -10.58 -6.55 -8.78
N LEU A 85 -9.26 -6.68 -8.58
CA LEU A 85 -8.43 -7.64 -9.32
C LEU A 85 -8.83 -9.09 -9.00
N ASP A 86 -8.59 -9.97 -9.96
CA ASP A 86 -8.91 -11.39 -9.83
C ASP A 86 -8.09 -12.05 -8.70
N PRO A 87 -8.70 -12.89 -7.85
CA PRO A 87 -7.99 -13.57 -6.78
C PRO A 87 -6.84 -14.43 -7.29
N VAL A 88 -5.73 -14.41 -6.56
CA VAL A 88 -4.59 -15.28 -6.81
C VAL A 88 -4.84 -16.68 -6.25
N ASP A 89 -4.47 -17.71 -7.02
CA ASP A 89 -4.48 -19.09 -6.53
C ASP A 89 -3.29 -19.35 -5.60
N GLY A 90 -3.54 -19.30 -4.29
CA GLY A 90 -2.58 -19.64 -3.23
C GLY A 90 -2.52 -21.13 -2.89
N ALA A 91 -2.93 -22.05 -3.78
CA ALA A 91 -3.00 -23.47 -3.45
C ALA A 91 -1.66 -24.05 -2.95
N GLY A 92 -1.63 -24.41 -1.66
CA GLY A 92 -0.48 -25.03 -1.00
C GLY A 92 0.51 -24.04 -0.38
N ALA A 93 0.28 -22.74 -0.56
CA ALA A 93 1.01 -21.69 0.13
C ALA A 93 0.49 -21.48 1.56
N ASP A 94 1.36 -21.02 2.45
CA ASP A 94 0.89 -20.45 3.72
C ASP A 94 0.33 -19.03 3.53
N GLU A 95 -0.17 -18.42 4.60
CA GLU A 95 -0.82 -17.10 4.54
C GLU A 95 0.16 -15.98 4.14
N LEU A 96 1.41 -16.06 4.59
CA LEU A 96 2.46 -15.09 4.23
C LEU A 96 2.90 -15.27 2.76
N GLU A 97 3.03 -16.51 2.30
CA GLU A 97 3.32 -16.78 0.91
C GLU A 97 2.15 -16.35 0.00
N THR A 98 0.91 -16.57 0.42
CA THR A 98 -0.28 -16.12 -0.32
C THR A 98 -0.31 -14.59 -0.45
N ILE A 99 -0.11 -13.84 0.64
CA ILE A 99 -0.12 -12.37 0.58
C ILE A 99 1.03 -11.82 -0.27
N ALA A 100 2.20 -12.46 -0.24
CA ALA A 100 3.33 -12.08 -1.07
C ALA A 100 3.05 -12.32 -2.56
N LEU A 101 2.44 -13.46 -2.91
CA LEU A 101 2.04 -13.79 -4.29
C LEU A 101 0.94 -12.87 -4.82
N GLU A 102 -0.03 -12.50 -3.98
CA GLU A 102 -1.05 -11.49 -4.29
C GLU A 102 -0.42 -10.14 -4.55
N ALA A 103 0.41 -9.66 -3.62
CA ALA A 103 1.09 -8.38 -3.74
C ALA A 103 1.89 -8.28 -5.04
N GLU A 104 2.68 -9.30 -5.37
CA GLU A 104 3.47 -9.32 -6.60
C GLU A 104 2.58 -9.31 -7.84
N GLN A 105 1.55 -10.15 -7.90
CA GLN A 105 0.66 -10.21 -9.07
C GLN A 105 -0.17 -8.94 -9.25
N TYR A 106 -0.69 -8.37 -8.16
CA TYR A 106 -1.45 -7.13 -8.22
C TYR A 106 -0.55 -5.95 -8.58
N PHE A 107 0.68 -5.88 -8.05
CA PHE A 107 1.66 -4.91 -8.50
C PHE A 107 1.92 -5.01 -10.01
N GLN A 108 2.15 -6.22 -10.52
CA GLN A 108 2.38 -6.43 -11.96
C GLN A 108 1.16 -6.05 -12.80
N ALA A 109 -0.06 -6.34 -12.32
CA ALA A 109 -1.30 -5.94 -12.99
C ALA A 109 -1.45 -4.42 -13.04
N LEU A 110 -1.23 -3.74 -11.91
CA LEU A 110 -1.29 -2.27 -11.83
C LEU A 110 -0.29 -1.61 -12.78
N VAL A 111 0.96 -2.08 -12.80
CA VAL A 111 1.99 -1.59 -13.73
C VAL A 111 1.60 -1.86 -15.18
N ALA A 112 1.05 -3.04 -15.50
CA ALA A 112 0.65 -3.39 -16.86
C ALA A 112 -0.55 -2.58 -17.38
N GLU A 113 -1.42 -2.11 -16.47
CA GLU A 113 -2.57 -1.27 -16.80
C GLU A 113 -2.22 0.23 -16.86
N SER A 114 -1.07 0.62 -16.34
CA SER A 114 -0.62 2.02 -16.33
C SER A 114 -0.36 2.54 -17.74
N GLU A 115 -0.81 3.76 -18.04
CA GLU A 115 -0.50 4.43 -19.30
C GLU A 115 0.84 5.19 -19.18
N PRO A 116 1.87 4.87 -20.00
CA PRO A 116 3.12 5.63 -19.99
C PRO A 116 2.88 7.11 -20.29
N ARG A 117 3.55 7.99 -19.55
CA ARG A 117 3.50 9.44 -19.81
C ARG A 117 4.87 10.03 -20.08
N PRO A 118 4.95 11.14 -20.85
CA PRO A 118 6.19 11.87 -21.01
C PRO A 118 6.77 12.33 -19.67
N LEU A 119 8.09 12.26 -19.56
CA LEU A 119 8.83 12.77 -18.41
C LEU A 119 8.79 14.31 -18.38
N THR A 120 8.62 14.86 -17.18
CA THR A 120 8.77 16.29 -16.91
C THR A 120 10.24 16.70 -16.90
N GLU A 121 10.52 18.00 -17.08
CA GLU A 121 11.90 18.53 -17.03
C GLU A 121 12.56 18.23 -15.66
N ASP A 122 11.79 18.29 -14.57
CA ASP A 122 12.25 18.01 -13.21
C ASP A 122 12.55 16.51 -13.01
N GLU A 123 11.76 15.61 -13.57
CA GLU A 123 12.05 14.17 -13.55
C GLU A 123 13.31 13.84 -14.33
N VAL A 124 13.48 14.42 -15.53
CA VAL A 124 14.70 14.24 -16.33
C VAL A 124 15.94 14.70 -15.55
N ALA A 125 15.86 15.83 -14.85
CA ALA A 125 16.95 16.32 -14.01
C ALA A 125 17.25 15.35 -12.85
N ARG A 126 16.23 14.85 -12.15
CA ARG A 126 16.38 13.87 -11.06
C ARG A 126 16.94 12.53 -11.52
N ILE A 127 16.53 12.03 -12.69
CA ILE A 127 17.09 10.82 -13.31
C ILE A 127 18.59 11.02 -13.57
N ALA A 128 18.97 12.16 -14.14
CA ALA A 128 20.37 12.47 -14.43
C ALA A 128 21.22 12.61 -13.16
N GLU A 129 20.64 13.09 -12.06
CA GLU A 129 21.31 13.11 -10.75
C GLU A 129 21.44 11.71 -10.16
N ALA A 130 20.33 10.97 -10.06
CA ALA A 130 20.30 9.63 -9.48
C ALA A 130 21.19 8.64 -10.24
N ALA A 131 21.24 8.71 -11.58
CA ALA A 131 22.10 7.87 -12.42
C ALA A 131 23.61 8.05 -12.15
N GLN A 132 24.04 9.12 -11.46
CA GLN A 132 25.44 9.31 -11.09
C GLN A 132 25.86 8.45 -9.90
N THR A 133 24.91 8.06 -9.04
CA THR A 133 25.17 7.35 -7.79
C THR A 133 24.51 5.97 -7.75
N ASP A 134 23.51 5.72 -8.60
CA ASP A 134 22.81 4.44 -8.73
C ASP A 134 22.89 3.90 -10.16
N ALA A 135 23.65 2.81 -10.32
CA ALA A 135 23.81 2.14 -11.61
C ALA A 135 22.52 1.48 -12.11
N ASN A 136 21.56 1.18 -11.24
CA ASN A 136 20.28 0.62 -11.63
C ASN A 136 19.43 1.68 -12.33
N VAL A 137 19.44 2.92 -11.83
CA VAL A 137 18.76 4.06 -12.49
C VAL A 137 19.32 4.31 -13.89
N ALA A 138 20.64 4.20 -14.05
CA ALA A 138 21.30 4.37 -15.34
C ALA A 138 20.94 3.27 -16.36
N GLY A 139 20.38 2.14 -15.91
CA GLY A 139 20.01 1.00 -16.76
C GLY A 139 18.62 1.07 -17.38
N TYR A 140 17.74 1.97 -16.91
CA TYR A 140 16.38 2.08 -17.43
C TYR A 140 16.35 2.70 -18.83
N SER A 141 15.50 2.17 -19.71
CA SER A 141 15.21 2.82 -20.98
C SER A 141 14.28 4.01 -20.78
N GLN A 142 14.19 4.91 -21.77
CA GLN A 142 13.23 6.01 -21.72
C GLN A 142 11.79 5.49 -21.65
N GLU A 143 11.48 4.40 -22.36
CA GLU A 143 10.15 3.78 -22.34
C GLU A 143 9.80 3.26 -20.93
N ASP A 144 10.74 2.60 -20.26
CA ASP A 144 10.53 2.14 -18.89
C ASP A 144 10.33 3.31 -17.92
N LEU A 145 11.08 4.40 -18.07
CA LEU A 145 10.94 5.58 -17.22
C LEU A 145 9.60 6.28 -17.44
N GLU A 146 9.11 6.37 -18.68
CA GLU A 146 7.79 6.92 -19.01
C GLU A 146 6.67 6.04 -18.46
N LEU A 147 6.84 4.71 -18.47
CA LEU A 147 5.92 3.78 -17.82
C LEU A 147 5.90 3.98 -16.29
N LEU A 148 7.07 4.03 -15.64
CA LEU A 148 7.15 4.27 -14.19
C LEU A 148 6.56 5.63 -13.80
N ALA A 149 6.72 6.65 -14.65
CA ALA A 149 6.12 7.95 -14.44
C ALA A 149 4.59 7.89 -14.48
N GLY A 150 4.00 7.14 -15.42
CA GLY A 150 2.56 6.91 -15.50
C GLY A 150 2.05 6.13 -14.28
N PHE A 151 2.72 5.03 -13.95
CA PHE A 151 2.40 4.23 -12.78
C PHE A 151 2.49 5.01 -11.46
N THR A 152 3.42 5.97 -11.36
CA THR A 152 3.53 6.84 -10.17
C THR A 152 2.32 7.76 -10.04
N ASP A 153 1.80 8.30 -11.14
CA ASP A 153 0.58 9.09 -11.12
C ASP A 153 -0.63 8.23 -10.71
N ASP A 154 -0.70 6.99 -11.21
CA ASP A 154 -1.74 6.03 -10.83
C ASP A 154 -1.65 5.67 -9.34
N LEU A 155 -0.45 5.40 -8.80
CA LEU A 155 -0.25 5.17 -7.37
C LEU A 155 -0.68 6.37 -6.52
N ALA A 156 -0.35 7.59 -6.94
CA ALA A 156 -0.80 8.80 -6.23
C ALA A 156 -2.33 8.92 -6.25
N ALA A 157 -2.96 8.60 -7.39
CA ALA A 157 -4.42 8.57 -7.50
C ALA A 157 -5.04 7.48 -6.60
N TYR A 158 -4.45 6.28 -6.53
CA TYR A 158 -4.91 5.21 -5.64
C TYR A 158 -4.77 5.59 -4.17
N VAL A 159 -3.68 6.25 -3.78
CA VAL A 159 -3.50 6.74 -2.41
C VAL A 159 -4.62 7.71 -2.02
N GLU A 160 -5.02 8.62 -2.93
CA GLU A 160 -6.12 9.54 -2.68
C GLU A 160 -7.50 8.84 -2.72
N GLU A 161 -7.77 8.04 -3.75
CA GLU A 161 -9.07 7.39 -3.98
C GLU A 161 -9.41 6.38 -2.88
N TYR A 162 -8.41 5.60 -2.44
CA TYR A 162 -8.56 4.58 -1.41
C TYR A 162 -8.08 5.07 -0.04
N ASP A 163 -7.88 6.38 0.18
CA ASP A 163 -7.48 6.94 1.48
C ASP A 163 -6.36 6.12 2.17
N ILE A 164 -5.35 5.75 1.38
CA ILE A 164 -4.29 4.83 1.81
C ILE A 164 -3.45 5.52 2.87
N SER A 165 -3.14 4.78 3.93
CA SER A 165 -2.25 5.30 4.96
C SER A 165 -1.59 4.19 5.75
N VAL A 166 -0.41 4.47 6.29
CA VAL A 166 0.39 3.52 7.08
C VAL A 166 0.66 4.08 8.47
N ASN A 167 0.78 3.20 9.45
CA ASN A 167 1.15 3.59 10.80
C ASN A 167 2.65 3.95 10.87
N PRO A 168 3.02 5.12 11.40
CA PRO A 168 4.40 5.59 11.45
C PRO A 168 5.35 4.69 12.27
N ARG A 169 4.82 3.74 13.06
CA ARG A 169 5.65 2.74 13.74
C ARG A 169 6.45 1.85 12.78
N TYR A 170 6.04 1.76 11.52
CA TYR A 170 6.70 0.97 10.48
C TYR A 170 7.78 1.75 9.72
N GLY A 171 8.08 2.98 10.12
CA GLY A 171 9.15 3.80 9.55
C GLY A 171 8.67 4.77 8.47
N ASP A 172 9.63 5.36 7.75
CA ASP A 172 9.38 6.22 6.60
C ASP A 172 9.02 5.32 5.40
N PHE A 173 7.77 4.87 5.39
CA PHE A 173 7.25 3.96 4.37
C PHE A 173 7.16 4.65 3.01
N ASP A 174 7.66 3.97 1.97
CA ASP A 174 7.74 4.49 0.61
C ASP A 174 7.22 3.46 -0.41
N LEU A 175 6.20 3.84 -1.19
CA LEU A 175 5.64 3.02 -2.28
C LEU A 175 6.22 3.37 -3.65
N SER A 176 7.12 4.34 -3.71
CA SER A 176 7.64 4.87 -4.96
C SER A 176 8.33 3.76 -5.76
N PRO A 177 8.02 3.60 -7.06
CA PRO A 177 8.74 2.65 -7.90
C PRO A 177 10.22 3.05 -8.06
N LEU A 178 10.51 4.34 -7.94
CA LEU A 178 11.87 4.86 -7.87
C LEU A 178 11.92 6.09 -6.94
N PRO A 179 12.11 5.92 -5.62
CA PRO A 179 12.02 6.99 -4.61
C PRO A 179 12.73 8.30 -4.95
N SER A 180 13.91 8.23 -5.54
CA SER A 180 14.74 9.39 -5.89
C SER A 180 14.21 10.17 -7.10
N VAL A 181 13.31 9.60 -7.90
CA VAL A 181 12.86 10.13 -9.19
C VAL A 181 11.34 10.26 -9.28
N PHE A 182 10.59 9.30 -8.77
CA PHE A 182 9.14 9.26 -8.85
C PHE A 182 8.53 9.03 -7.45
N PRO A 183 8.58 10.05 -6.58
CA PRO A 183 8.11 9.94 -5.21
C PRO A 183 6.59 9.84 -5.17
N VAL A 184 6.08 8.91 -4.37
CA VAL A 184 4.67 8.75 -4.00
C VAL A 184 4.56 8.99 -2.50
N GLU A 185 3.82 10.03 -2.10
CA GLU A 185 3.60 10.32 -0.68
C GLU A 185 2.47 9.47 -0.12
N VAL A 186 2.77 8.63 0.86
CA VAL A 186 1.76 7.85 1.61
C VAL A 186 1.53 8.52 2.98
N PRO A 187 0.31 8.99 3.29
CA PRO A 187 -0.01 9.54 4.59
C PRO A 187 0.32 8.58 5.75
N GLN A 188 0.95 9.11 6.80
CA GLN A 188 1.24 8.36 8.03
C GLN A 188 0.24 8.75 9.13
N ARG A 189 -0.62 7.82 9.59
CA ARG A 189 -1.69 8.13 10.56
C ARG A 189 -2.03 7.02 11.54
#